data_AF-A0A417QAS5-F1
#
_entry.id   AF-A0A417QAS5-F1
#
_cell.length_a   1.000
_cell.length_b   1.000
_cell.length_c   1.000
_cell.angle_alpha   90.00
_cell.angle_beta   90.00
_cell.angle_gamma   90.00
#
_symmetry.space_group_name_H-M   'P 1'
#
loop_
_entity.id
_entity.type
_entity.pdbx_description
1 polymer ?
#
loop_
_entity_poly.entity_id
_entity_poly.type
_entity_poly.pdbx_seq_one_letter_code
_entity_poly.pdbx_strand_id
1 'polypeptide(L)'
;MITATIQFFDLFSGIGGFREGLRRAGGFTCVGHCEVDTYADKNYRLLFDTEGEWYCSDARTIEPERMPDFDLLCAGFPCQAFSIAGKR
;
A
#
# COMPACT_ATOMS: atom_id res chain seq x y z
N MET A 1 -15.41 24.29 -2.27
CA MET A 1 -15.77 22.92 -2.71
C MET A 1 -14.86 21.97 -1.94
N ILE A 2 -15.42 21.09 -1.10
CA ILE A 2 -14.64 19.97 -0.57
C ILE A 2 -14.52 19.00 -1.74
N THR A 3 -13.36 18.94 -2.38
CA THR A 3 -13.05 17.85 -3.31
C THR A 3 -13.07 16.57 -2.49
N ALA A 4 -13.94 15.61 -2.85
CA ALA A 4 -13.99 14.32 -2.18
C ALA A 4 -12.59 13.68 -2.22
N THR A 5 -12.08 13.29 -1.05
CA THR A 5 -10.78 12.64 -0.91
C THR A 5 -10.90 11.19 -1.33
N ILE A 6 -10.05 10.73 -2.24
CA ILE A 6 -10.00 9.34 -2.70
C ILE A 6 -9.30 8.50 -1.63
N GLN A 7 -9.98 7.50 -1.10
CA GLN A 7 -9.42 6.55 -0.15
C GLN A 7 -8.70 5.43 -0.92
N PHE A 8 -7.45 5.13 -0.56
CA PHE A 8 -6.68 4.10 -1.24
C PHE A 8 -6.04 3.08 -0.29
N PHE A 9 -5.89 1.87 -0.80
CA PHE A 9 -5.17 0.78 -0.15
C PHE A 9 -3.84 0.52 -0.87
N ASP A 10 -2.73 0.43 -0.13
CA ASP A 10 -1.37 0.26 -0.65
C ASP A 10 -0.90 -1.21 -0.49
N LEU A 11 -1.07 -2.02 -1.54
CA LEU A 11 -0.74 -3.44 -1.54
C LEU A 11 0.66 -3.70 -2.13
N PHE A 12 1.44 -4.56 -1.50
CA PHE A 12 2.87 -4.74 -1.81
C PHE A 12 3.62 -3.41 -1.66
N SER A 13 3.37 -2.74 -0.54
CA SER A 13 3.63 -1.32 -0.39
C SER A 13 5.12 -0.96 -0.39
N GLY A 14 6.00 -1.94 -0.11
CA GLY A 14 7.42 -1.71 0.08
C GLY A 14 7.64 -0.60 1.12
N ILE A 15 8.42 0.41 0.75
CA ILE A 15 8.64 1.62 1.56
C ILE A 15 7.66 2.76 1.27
N GLY A 16 6.62 2.52 0.47
CA GLY A 16 5.52 3.46 0.22
C GLY A 16 5.71 4.44 -0.92
N GLY A 17 6.22 3.94 -2.06
CA GLY A 17 6.34 4.73 -3.28
C GLY A 17 5.00 5.26 -3.80
N PHE A 18 3.96 4.42 -3.82
CA PHE A 18 2.61 4.83 -4.21
C PHE A 18 2.05 5.87 -3.24
N ARG A 19 2.10 5.59 -1.93
CA ARG A 19 1.65 6.52 -0.89
C ARG A 19 2.31 7.89 -1.00
N GLU A 20 3.63 7.96 -1.16
CA GLU A 20 4.35 9.23 -1.29
C GLU A 20 3.94 9.98 -2.57
N GLY A 21 3.76 9.27 -3.69
CA GLY A 21 3.26 9.85 -4.94
C GLY A 21 1.87 10.46 -4.78
N LEU A 22 0.94 9.72 -4.18
CA LEU A 22 -0.43 10.18 -3.94
C LEU A 22 -0.51 11.32 -2.92
N ARG A 23 0.32 11.27 -1.86
CA ARG A 23 0.47 12.36 -0.88
C ARG A 23 0.89 13.67 -1.56
N ARG A 24 1.84 13.60 -2.51
CA ARG A 24 2.30 14.76 -3.29
C ARG A 24 1.27 15.25 -4.30
N ALA A 25 0.51 14.34 -4.90
CA ALA A 25 -0.58 14.71 -5.82
C ALA A 25 -1.72 15.43 -5.08
N GLY A 26 -1.96 15.08 -3.83
CA GLY A 26 -3.02 15.65 -2.99
C GLY A 26 -4.41 15.09 -3.33
N GLY A 27 -5.32 15.13 -2.36
CA GLY A 27 -6.68 14.59 -2.52
C GLY A 27 -6.79 13.07 -2.33
N PHE A 28 -5.78 12.43 -1.73
CA PHE A 28 -5.78 11.01 -1.42
C PHE A 28 -5.51 10.76 0.07
N THR A 29 -6.15 9.74 0.62
CA THR A 29 -5.91 9.26 2.00
C THR A 29 -5.67 7.76 1.99
N CYS A 30 -4.58 7.33 2.61
CA CYS A 30 -4.28 5.92 2.80
C CYS A 30 -5.23 5.36 3.88
N VAL A 31 -5.91 4.24 3.60
CA VAL A 31 -6.75 3.55 4.60
C VAL A 31 -6.10 2.27 5.11
N GLY A 32 -5.03 1.82 4.47
CA GLY A 32 -4.28 0.67 4.90
C GLY A 32 -3.20 0.26 3.91
N HIS A 33 -2.29 -0.57 4.40
CA HIS A 33 -1.19 -1.11 3.61
C HIS A 33 -0.92 -2.59 3.91
N CYS A 34 -0.24 -3.25 2.98
CA CYS A 34 0.21 -4.62 3.16
C CYS A 34 1.62 -4.83 2.62
N GLU A 35 2.51 -5.30 3.49
CA GLU A 35 3.91 -5.57 3.18
C GLU A 35 4.44 -6.77 3.98
N VAL A 36 5.13 -7.67 3.28
CA VAL A 36 5.63 -8.94 3.81
C VAL A 36 7.06 -8.82 4.34
N ASP A 37 7.87 -7.93 3.77
CA ASP A 37 9.21 -7.64 4.27
C ASP A 37 9.15 -6.74 5.50
N THR A 38 9.59 -7.26 6.63
CA THR A 38 9.54 -6.54 7.92
C THR A 38 10.40 -5.28 7.94
N TYR A 39 11.49 -5.23 7.17
CA TYR A 39 12.33 -4.03 7.09
C TYR A 39 11.66 -2.95 6.25
N ALA A 40 11.00 -3.32 5.15
CA ALA A 40 10.22 -2.42 4.33
C ALA A 40 9.05 -1.82 5.13
N ASP A 41 8.24 -2.64 5.80
CA ASP A 41 7.14 -2.17 6.67
C ASP A 41 7.65 -1.26 7.79
N LYS A 42 8.76 -1.61 8.44
CA LYS A 42 9.37 -0.76 9.46
C LYS A 42 9.73 0.62 8.91
N ASN A 43 10.32 0.68 7.72
CA ASN A 43 10.63 1.97 7.08
C ASN A 43 9.35 2.72 6.68
N TYR A 44 8.35 2.01 6.14
CA TYR A 44 7.06 2.58 5.77
C TYR A 44 6.41 3.31 6.95
N ARG A 45 6.31 2.64 8.11
CA ARG A 45 5.73 3.18 9.35
C ARG A 45 6.57 4.28 10.01
N LEU A 46 7.85 4.40 9.67
CA LEU A 46 8.69 5.52 10.10
C LEU A 46 8.50 6.75 9.21
N LEU A 47 8.22 6.55 7.92
CA LEU A 47 8.04 7.62 6.94
C LEU A 47 6.63 8.23 6.98
N PHE A 48 5.63 7.43 7.37
CA PHE A 48 4.24 7.84 7.38
C PHE A 48 3.60 7.58 8.74
N ASP A 49 2.73 8.50 9.15
CA ASP A 49 1.79 8.22 10.25
C ASP A 49 0.81 7.14 9.78
N THR A 50 0.80 6.01 10.47
CA THR A 50 -0.03 4.83 10.15
C THR A 50 -0.98 4.50 11.29
N GLU A 51 -1.10 5.38 12.30
CA GLU A 51 -2.01 5.15 13.42
C GLU A 51 -3.46 5.10 12.92
N GLY A 52 -4.17 4.02 13.25
CA GLY A 52 -5.55 3.79 12.83
C GLY A 52 -5.72 3.26 11.41
N GLU A 53 -4.66 3.12 10.62
CA GLU A 53 -4.72 2.47 9.31
C GLU A 53 -4.76 0.94 9.43
N TRP A 54 -5.44 0.29 8.49
CA TRP A 54 -5.50 -1.17 8.44
C TRP A 54 -4.15 -1.74 7.96
N TYR A 55 -3.71 -2.86 8.54
CA TYR A 55 -2.44 -3.49 8.18
C TYR A 55 -2.56 -5.01 8.05
N CYS A 56 -1.91 -5.57 7.02
CA CYS A 56 -1.67 -7.00 6.90
C CYS A 56 -0.22 -7.28 6.49
N SER A 57 0.40 -8.30 7.08
CA SER A 57 1.77 -8.68 6.77
C SER A 57 1.89 -9.65 5.59
N ASP A 58 0.80 -10.18 5.05
CA ASP A 58 0.85 -11.13 3.93
C ASP A 58 -0.43 -11.08 3.12
N ALA A 59 -0.32 -10.63 1.87
CA ALA A 59 -1.43 -10.50 0.93
C ALA A 59 -2.23 -11.80 0.74
N ARG A 60 -1.60 -12.98 0.94
CA ARG A 60 -2.26 -14.29 0.81
C ARG A 60 -3.23 -14.59 1.94
N THR A 61 -3.12 -13.87 3.05
CA THR A 61 -3.92 -14.06 4.27
C THR A 61 -5.00 -12.99 4.45
N ILE A 62 -5.14 -12.08 3.49
CA ILE A 62 -6.16 -11.05 3.50
C ILE A 62 -7.55 -11.70 3.42
N GLU A 63 -8.41 -11.36 4.37
CA GLU A 63 -9.84 -11.64 4.35
C GLU A 63 -10.55 -10.37 3.83
N PRO A 64 -11.02 -10.34 2.57
CA PRO A 64 -11.57 -9.12 1.95
C PRO A 64 -12.72 -8.50 2.74
N GLU A 65 -13.53 -9.32 3.42
CA GLU A 65 -14.66 -8.87 4.23
C GLU A 65 -14.25 -8.09 5.49
N ARG A 66 -12.96 -8.14 5.87
CA ARG A 66 -12.39 -7.41 7.01
C ARG A 66 -11.56 -6.19 6.60
N MET A 67 -11.40 -5.95 5.30
CA MET A 67 -10.68 -4.78 4.81
C MET A 67 -11.54 -3.52 4.99
N PRO A 68 -10.92 -2.34 5.15
CA PRO A 68 -11.66 -1.08 5.05
C PRO A 68 -12.18 -0.89 3.62
N ASP A 69 -13.25 -0.11 3.47
CA ASP A 69 -13.66 0.38 2.15
C ASP A 69 -12.57 1.29 1.57
N PHE A 70 -12.37 1.21 0.25
CA PHE A 70 -11.45 2.07 -0.49
C PHE A 70 -11.97 2.29 -1.92
N ASP A 71 -11.58 3.43 -2.50
CA ASP A 71 -11.91 3.81 -3.88
C ASP A 71 -10.84 3.33 -4.87
N LEU A 72 -9.58 3.20 -4.40
CA LEU A 72 -8.41 2.90 -5.23
C LEU A 72 -7.54 1.81 -4.58
N LEU A 73 -7.16 0.80 -5.36
CA LEU A 73 -6.12 -0.17 -4.97
C LEU A 73 -4.84 0.14 -5.73
N CYS A 74 -3.75 0.40 -5.00
CA CYS A 74 -2.41 0.49 -5.57
C CYS A 74 -1.69 -0.84 -5.32
N ALA A 75 -1.10 -1.43 -6.37
CA ALA A 75 -0.43 -2.73 -6.25
C ALA A 75 0.79 -2.84 -7.16
N GLY A 76 1.98 -2.74 -6.58
CA GLY A 76 3.26 -3.02 -7.25
C GLY A 76 3.69 -4.46 -7.00
N PHE A 77 2.99 -5.44 -7.58
CA PHE A 77 3.21 -6.85 -7.26
C PHE A 77 4.62 -7.35 -7.63
N PRO A 78 5.15 -8.38 -6.94
CA PRO A 78 6.50 -8.89 -7.17
C PRO A 78 6.73 -9.34 -8.63
N CYS A 79 7.77 -8.81 -9.26
CA CYS A 79 8.02 -8.98 -10.70
C CYS A 79 9.07 -10.04 -11.06
N GLN A 80 9.68 -10.71 -10.08
CA GLN A 80 10.85 -11.60 -10.25
C GLN A 80 10.60 -12.71 -11.27
N ALA A 81 9.38 -13.26 -11.31
CA ALA A 81 8.98 -14.31 -12.24
C ALA A 81 8.86 -13.83 -13.70
N PHE A 82 8.77 -12.52 -13.94
CA PHE A 82 8.48 -11.94 -15.26
C PHE A 82 9.65 -11.13 -15.84
N SER A 83 10.58 -10.68 -14.99
CA SER A 83 11.69 -9.82 -15.37
C SER A 83 12.65 -10.48 -16.37
N ILE A 84 13.16 -9.73 -17.35
CA ILE A 84 14.23 -10.18 -18.28
C ILE A 84 15.54 -10.43 -17.51
N ALA A 85 15.76 -9.70 -16.42
CA ALA A 85 16.94 -9.88 -15.57
C ALA A 85 16.88 -11.17 -14.71
N GLY A 86 15.73 -11.85 -14.69
CA GLY A 86 15.52 -13.11 -13.95
C GLY A 86 15.81 -14.36 -14.81
N LYS A 87 15.51 -15.53 -14.24
CA LYS A 87 15.68 -16.84 -14.87
C LYS A 87 14.40 -17.33 -15.57
N ARG A 88 13.84 -16.52 -16.47
CA ARG A 88 12.60 -16.84 -17.20
C ARG A 88 12.52 -18.31 -17.64
#